data_AF-A0A7T5UNH0-F1
#
_entry.id   AF-A0A7T5UNH0-F1
#
_cell.length_a   1.000
_cell.length_b   1.000
_cell.length_c   1.000
_cell.angle_alpha   90.00
_cell.angle_beta   90.00
_cell.angle_gamma   90.00
#
_symmetry.space_group_name_H-M   'P 1'
#
loop_
_entity.id
_entity.type
_entity.pdbx_description
1 polymer ?
#
loop_
_entity_poly.entity_id
_entity_poly.type
_entity_poly.pdbx_seq_one_letter_code
_entity_poly.pdbx_strand_id
1 'polypeptide(L)'
;MDINSVFKSPFTAITDTAKLVTLFLNTAFVISGLILLFFFIMGGIGMISSAGQSDPQKAEQAKKTVTSALIGFIIVFASYWIVQLVGNITNVPILPNQ
;
A
#
# COMPACT_ATOMS: atom_id res chain seq x y z
N MET A 1 22.04 31.99 22.02
CA MET A 1 21.58 31.64 20.66
C MET A 1 21.40 30.13 20.62
N ASP A 2 20.17 29.65 20.50
CA ASP A 2 19.85 28.23 20.44
C ASP A 2 20.14 27.69 19.04
N ILE A 3 21.23 26.93 18.91
CA ILE A 3 21.64 26.23 17.69
C ILE A 3 20.56 25.27 17.15
N ASN A 4 19.61 24.87 17.99
CA ASN A 4 18.44 24.05 17.64
C ASN A 4 17.43 24.75 16.70
N SER A 5 17.44 26.08 16.64
CA SER A 5 16.51 26.87 15.80
C SER A 5 16.96 27.02 14.33
N VAL A 6 18.27 26.87 14.08
CA VAL A 6 18.89 27.06 12.76
C VAL A 6 19.06 25.74 12.02
N PHE A 7 19.26 24.64 12.75
CA PHE A 7 19.35 23.29 12.19
C PHE A 7 17.98 22.59 12.24
N LYS A 8 17.03 23.04 11.41
CA LYS A 8 15.80 22.27 11.10
C LYS A 8 16.16 21.09 10.21
N SER A 9 16.90 20.13 10.75
CA SER A 9 17.12 18.87 10.06
C SER A 9 15.79 18.09 10.04
N PRO A 10 15.41 17.45 8.93
CA PRO A 10 14.22 16.62 8.86
C PRO A 10 14.27 15.45 9.86
N PHE A 11 15.43 15.18 10.46
CA PHE A 11 15.68 14.16 11.47
C PHE A 11 15.43 14.62 12.92
N THR A 12 15.52 15.92 13.22
CA THR A 12 15.18 16.47 14.56
C THR A 12 13.67 16.66 14.75
N ALA A 13 12.92 16.77 13.65
CA ALA A 13 11.44 16.87 13.66
C ALA A 13 10.72 15.51 13.78
N ILE A 14 11.47 14.42 13.94
CA ILE A 14 10.99 13.04 14.10
C ILE A 14 10.92 12.65 15.59
N THR A 15 10.57 13.59 16.46
CA THR A 15 10.25 13.27 17.87
C THR A 15 8.82 12.77 18.03
N ASP A 16 7.99 12.94 17.00
CA ASP A 16 6.57 12.58 16.99
C ASP A 16 6.36 11.24 16.28
N THR A 17 6.00 10.22 17.05
CA THR A 17 5.71 8.86 16.53
C THR A 17 4.66 8.88 15.43
N ALA A 18 3.73 9.85 15.46
CA ALA A 18 2.73 10.01 14.42
C ALA A 18 3.34 10.32 13.04
N LYS A 19 4.39 11.15 12.96
CA LYS A 19 5.04 11.50 11.68
C LYS A 19 5.78 10.33 11.05
N LEU A 20 6.40 9.47 11.87
CA LEU A 20 7.04 8.25 11.39
C LEU A 20 6.03 7.30 10.78
N VAL A 21 4.89 7.12 11.46
CA VAL A 21 3.80 6.27 10.98
C VAL A 21 3.23 6.84 9.68
N THR A 22 2.99 8.15 9.58
CA THR A 22 2.55 8.80 8.34
C THR A 22 3.49 8.56 7.16
N LEU A 23 4.80 8.76 7.37
CA LEU A 23 5.81 8.58 6.32
C LEU A 23 5.85 7.12 5.85
N PHE A 24 5.82 6.18 6.80
CA PHE A 24 5.81 4.76 6.51
C PHE A 24 4.55 4.36 5.74
N LEU A 25 3.36 4.79 6.19
CA LEU A 25 2.09 4.49 5.55
C LEU A 25 2.04 5.05 4.13
N ASN A 26 2.43 6.30 3.91
CA ASN A 26 2.43 6.91 2.58
C ASN A 26 3.33 6.10 1.61
N THR A 27 4.56 5.81 2.05
CA THR A 27 5.49 5.00 1.26
C THR A 27 4.93 3.60 0.98
N ALA A 28 4.32 2.97 1.99
CA ALA A 28 3.70 1.66 1.87
C ALA A 28 2.53 1.68 0.89
N PHE A 29 1.68 2.70 0.88
CA PHE A 29 0.57 2.83 -0.07
C PHE A 29 1.07 2.98 -1.51
N VAL A 30 2.09 3.80 -1.75
CA VAL A 30 2.70 3.96 -3.09
C VAL A 30 3.28 2.64 -3.59
N ILE A 31 4.08 1.97 -2.76
CA ILE A 31 4.68 0.67 -3.09
C ILE A 31 3.60 -0.39 -3.30
N SER A 32 2.58 -0.42 -2.44
CA SER A 32 1.47 -1.37 -2.55
C SER A 32 0.69 -1.18 -3.84
N GLY A 33 0.41 0.06 -4.23
CA GLY A 33 -0.24 0.37 -5.51
C GLY A 33 0.58 -0.12 -6.71
N LEU A 34 1.90 0.07 -6.68
CA LEU A 34 2.79 -0.40 -7.74
C LEU A 34 2.85 -1.93 -7.82
N ILE A 35 2.95 -2.61 -6.68
CA ILE A 35 2.94 -4.08 -6.58
C ILE A 35 1.60 -4.64 -7.07
N LEU A 36 0.48 -4.04 -6.66
CA LEU A 36 -0.86 -4.44 -7.09
C LEU A 36 -1.02 -4.33 -8.59
N LEU A 37 -0.54 -3.25 -9.21
CA LEU A 37 -0.55 -3.08 -10.66
C LEU A 37 0.21 -4.23 -11.35
N PHE A 38 1.40 -4.58 -10.84
CA PHE A 38 2.21 -5.65 -11.40
C PHE A 38 1.53 -7.03 -11.28
N PHE A 39 0.91 -7.32 -10.12
CA PHE A 39 0.12 -8.53 -9.93
C PHE A 39 -1.11 -8.59 -10.82
N PHE A 40 -1.78 -7.46 -11.07
CA PHE A 40 -2.92 -7.39 -11.99
C PHE A 40 -2.50 -7.72 -13.42
N ILE A 41 -1.36 -7.17 -13.88
CA ILE A 41 -0.82 -7.45 -15.22
C ILE A 41 -0.43 -8.92 -15.34
N MET A 42 0.37 -9.45 -14.40
CA MET A 42 0.78 -10.87 -14.43
C MET A 42 -0.39 -11.83 -14.31
N GLY A 43 -1.33 -11.56 -13.39
CA GLY A 43 -2.52 -12.38 -13.20
C GLY A 43 -3.46 -12.33 -14.41
N GLY A 44 -3.64 -11.15 -15.00
CA GLY A 44 -4.45 -10.95 -16.20
C GLY A 44 -3.87 -11.68 -17.42
N ILE A 45 -2.57 -11.51 -17.68
CA ILE A 45 -1.88 -12.22 -18.76
C ILE A 45 -1.90 -13.74 -18.52
N GLY A 46 -1.71 -14.20 -17.28
CA GLY A 46 -1.79 -15.61 -16.91
C GLY A 46 -3.19 -16.20 -17.14
N MET A 47 -4.25 -15.44 -16.84
CA MET A 47 -5.63 -15.87 -17.09
C MET A 47 -5.92 -15.97 -18.59
N ILE A 48 -5.45 -15.02 -19.41
CA ILE A 48 -5.62 -15.05 -20.87
C ILE A 48 -4.83 -16.21 -21.49
N SER A 49 -3.59 -16.41 -21.06
CA SER A 49 -2.70 -17.48 -21.56
C SER A 49 -3.23 -18.89 -21.22
N SER A 50 -3.81 -19.06 -20.03
CA SER A 50 -4.43 -20.32 -19.62
C SER A 50 -5.80 -20.56 -20.25
N ALA A 51 -6.52 -19.52 -20.70
CA ALA A 51 -7.77 -19.69 -21.44
C ALA A 51 -7.55 -20.27 -22.86
N GLY A 52 -6.37 -20.05 -23.46
CA GLY A 52 -6.03 -20.56 -24.80
C GLY A 52 -5.43 -21.97 -24.81
N GLN A 53 -4.98 -22.50 -23.67
CA GLN A 53 -4.42 -23.84 -23.53
C GLN A 53 -5.39 -24.69 -22.71
N SER A 54 -5.84 -25.83 -23.23
CA SER A 54 -6.74 -26.79 -22.54
C SER A 54 -6.07 -27.52 -21.36
N ASP A 55 -5.20 -26.83 -20.62
CA ASP A 55 -4.35 -27.36 -19.58
C ASP A 55 -4.94 -26.97 -18.21
N PRO A 56 -5.75 -27.85 -17.59
CA PRO A 56 -6.56 -27.51 -16.41
C PRO A 56 -5.70 -27.07 -15.21
N GLN A 57 -4.45 -27.55 -15.12
CA GLN A 57 -3.51 -27.15 -14.07
C GLN A 57 -3.15 -25.65 -14.16
N LYS A 58 -2.91 -25.14 -15.38
CA LYS A 58 -2.58 -23.73 -15.58
C LYS A 58 -3.77 -22.82 -15.33
N ALA A 59 -4.98 -23.27 -15.71
CA ALA A 59 -6.21 -22.53 -15.45
C ALA A 59 -6.48 -22.40 -13.94
N GLU A 60 -6.26 -23.46 -13.17
CA GLU A 60 -6.41 -23.43 -11.72
C GLU A 60 -5.36 -22.55 -11.03
N GLN A 61 -4.11 -22.61 -11.50
CA GLN A 61 -3.04 -21.75 -11.00
C GLN A 61 -3.32 -20.26 -11.30
N ALA A 62 -3.77 -19.93 -12.52
CA ALA A 62 -4.14 -18.56 -12.89
C ALA A 62 -5.30 -18.01 -12.04
N LYS A 63 -6.33 -18.82 -11.79
CA LYS A 63 -7.41 -18.47 -10.86
C LYS A 63 -6.87 -18.18 -9.46
N LYS A 64 -5.98 -19.02 -8.94
CA LYS A 64 -5.36 -18.82 -7.63
C LYS A 64 -4.56 -17.52 -7.57
N THR A 65 -3.79 -17.22 -8.60
CA THR A 65 -3.02 -15.96 -8.71
C THR A 65 -3.95 -14.74 -8.70
N VAL A 66 -5.02 -14.74 -9.50
CA VAL A 66 -5.98 -13.62 -9.52
C VAL A 66 -6.70 -13.47 -8.18
N THR A 67 -7.12 -14.57 -7.56
CA THR A 67 -7.73 -14.53 -6.22
C THR A 67 -6.76 -13.96 -5.18
N SER A 68 -5.49 -14.33 -5.19
CA SER A 68 -4.48 -13.75 -4.29
C SER A 68 -4.26 -12.26 -4.53
N ALA A 69 -4.26 -11.81 -5.79
CA ALA A 69 -4.14 -10.40 -6.15
C ALA A 69 -5.36 -9.59 -5.65
N LEU A 70 -6.57 -10.14 -5.80
CA LEU A 70 -7.80 -9.54 -5.29
C LEU A 70 -7.80 -9.44 -3.76
N ILE A 71 -7.36 -10.48 -3.06
CA ILE A 71 -7.23 -10.45 -1.59
C ILE A 71 -6.26 -9.36 -1.16
N GLY A 72 -5.08 -9.28 -1.79
CA GLY A 72 -4.11 -8.22 -1.52
C GLY A 72 -4.68 -6.82 -1.78
N PHE A 73 -5.45 -6.66 -2.86
CA PHE A 73 -6.13 -5.41 -3.19
C PHE A 73 -7.12 -5.00 -2.10
N ILE A 74 -7.97 -5.92 -1.65
CA ILE A 74 -8.95 -5.67 -0.59
C ILE A 74 -8.27 -5.28 0.72
N ILE A 75 -7.14 -5.91 1.07
CA ILE A 75 -6.39 -5.58 2.29
C ILE A 75 -5.88 -4.14 2.25
N VAL A 76 -5.26 -3.72 1.15
CA VAL A 76 -4.77 -2.34 0.97
C VAL A 76 -5.93 -1.35 1.01
N PHE A 77 -7.04 -1.70 0.38
CA PHE A 77 -8.25 -0.88 0.37
C PHE A 77 -8.86 -0.73 1.78
N ALA A 78 -8.97 -1.82 2.54
CA ALA A 78 -9.46 -1.79 3.92
C ALA A 78 -8.50 -1.04 4.87
N SER A 79 -7.19 -1.13 4.61
CA SER A 79 -6.17 -0.41 5.38
C SER A 79 -6.37 1.11 5.34
N TYR A 80 -6.80 1.66 4.21
CA TYR A 80 -7.11 3.09 4.08
C TYR A 80 -8.15 3.56 5.11
N TRP A 81 -9.25 2.81 5.27
CA TRP A 81 -10.27 3.15 6.26
C TRP A 81 -9.78 3.03 7.70
N ILE A 82 -8.93 2.05 8.00
CA ILE A 82 -8.31 1.90 9.32
C ILE A 82 -7.45 3.14 9.62
N VAL A 83 -6.58 3.54 8.68
CA VAL A 83 -5.71 4.71 8.85
C VAL A 83 -6.53 5.99 9.02
N GLN A 84 -7.61 6.14 8.25
CA GLN A 84 -8.50 7.29 8.37
C GLN A 84 -9.21 7.35 9.72
N LEU A 85 -9.67 6.20 10.24
CA LEU A 85 -10.27 6.12 11.57
C LEU A 85 -9.27 6.51 12.67
N VAL A 86 -8.04 6.00 12.57
CA VAL A 86 -6.96 6.33 13.52
C VAL A 86 -6.61 7.82 13.46
N GLY A 87 -6.54 8.42 12.26
CA GLY A 87 -6.32 9.86 12.09
C GLY A 87 -7.43 10.72 12.70
N ASN A 88 -8.68 10.31 12.52
CA ASN A 88 -9.83 11.01 13.12
C ASN A 88 -9.81 10.97 14.65
N ILE A 89 -9.40 9.85 15.26
CA ILE A 89 -9.33 9.71 16.72
C ILE A 89 -8.15 10.49 17.31
N THR A 90 -7.01 10.48 16.62
CA THR A 90 -5.78 11.14 17.10
C THR A 90 -5.74 12.64 16.82
N ASN A 91 -6.66 13.17 15.99
CA ASN A 91 -6.68 14.57 15.55
C ASN A 91 -5.33 15.03 14.95
N VAL A 92 -4.53 14.07 14.47
CA VAL A 92 -3.29 14.29 13.74
C VAL A 92 -3.56 13.96 12.29
N PRO A 93 -3.21 14.83 11.33
CA PRO A 93 -3.33 14.52 9.91
C PRO A 93 -2.29 13.46 9.52
N ILE A 94 -2.66 12.19 9.68
CA ILE A 94 -1.83 11.02 9.30
C ILE A 94 -1.85 10.81 7.79
N LEU A 95 -2.92 11.28 7.13
CA LEU A 95 -3.03 11.33 5.68
C LEU A 95 -2.95 12.80 5.27
N PRO A 96 -2.14 13.17 4.26
CA PRO A 96 -2.16 14.51 3.73
C PRO A 96 -3.58 14.81 3.24
N ASN A 97 -4.19 15.82 3.85
CA ASN A 97 -5.45 16.39 3.39
C ASN A 97 -5.28 16.74 1.90
N GLN A 98 -6.05 16.07 1.04
CA GLN A 98 -6.24 16.50 -0.35
C GLN A 98 -7.17 17.71 -0.33
#